data_AF-A0A2N3T8K1-F1
#
_entry.id   AF-A0A2N3T8K1-F1
#
_cell.length_a   1.000
_cell.length_b   1.000
_cell.length_c   1.000
_cell.angle_alpha   90.00
_cell.angle_beta   90.00
_cell.angle_gamma   90.00
#
_symmetry.space_group_name_H-M   'P 1'
#
loop_
_entity.id
_entity.type
_entity.pdbx_description
1 polymer ?
#
loop_
_entity_poly.entity_id
_entity_poly.type
_entity_poly.pdbx_seq_one_letter_code
_entity_poly.pdbx_strand_id
1 'polypeptide(L)'
;MKQEGIYSVAQLAAYLKSEAYHLTYRQGSNDAYYNPRNRQYIFIPIFHERLLSKEEIIELFTESKATDLPPELEYHRFTLYLHAR
;
A
#
# COMPACT_ATOMS: atom_id res chain seq x y z
N MET A 1 14.15 21.13 -1.54
CA MET A 1 13.31 20.14 -0.83
C MET A 1 12.15 19.80 -1.76
N LYS A 2 12.12 18.59 -2.35
CA LYS A 2 10.94 18.12 -3.08
C LYS A 2 9.90 17.75 -2.01
N GLN A 3 8.68 18.27 -2.12
CA GLN A 3 7.58 17.85 -1.24
C GLN A 3 7.49 16.32 -1.29
N GLU A 4 7.66 15.67 -0.15
CA GLU A 4 7.44 14.24 -0.03
C GLU A 4 5.96 13.95 -0.27
N GLY A 5 5.68 12.97 -1.12
CA GLY A 5 4.36 12.78 -1.70
C GLY A 5 3.34 12.39 -0.63
N ILE A 6 2.21 13.10 -0.64
CA ILE A 6 1.04 12.80 0.17
C ILE A 6 0.05 12.05 -0.73
N TYR A 7 -0.36 10.86 -0.30
CA TYR A 7 -1.19 9.96 -1.12
C TYR A 7 -2.44 9.54 -0.37
N SER A 8 -3.56 9.36 -1.08
CA SER A 8 -4.77 8.85 -0.43
C SER A 8 -4.69 7.33 -0.22
N VAL A 9 -5.35 6.84 0.81
CA VAL A 9 -5.57 5.40 1.00
C VAL A 9 -6.18 4.75 -0.25
N ALA A 10 -7.07 5.47 -0.97
CA ALA A 10 -7.67 4.97 -2.20
C ALA A 10 -6.63 4.72 -3.32
N GLN A 11 -5.62 5.58 -3.44
CA GLN A 11 -4.51 5.38 -4.37
C GLN A 11 -3.70 4.13 -4.02
N LEU A 12 -3.38 3.94 -2.74
CA LEU A 12 -2.67 2.74 -2.28
C LEU A 12 -3.51 1.47 -2.53
N ALA A 13 -4.80 1.50 -2.21
CA ALA A 13 -5.71 0.38 -2.47
C ALA A 13 -5.81 0.02 -3.96
N ALA A 14 -5.86 1.03 -4.84
CA ALA A 14 -5.89 0.82 -6.29
C ALA A 14 -4.59 0.20 -6.81
N TYR A 15 -3.44 0.64 -6.28
CA TYR A 15 -2.14 0.03 -6.56
C TYR A 15 -2.11 -1.44 -6.15
N LEU A 16 -2.44 -1.77 -4.89
CA LEU A 16 -2.45 -3.14 -4.40
C LEU A 16 -3.31 -4.06 -5.28
N LYS A 17 -4.50 -3.61 -5.70
CA LYS A 17 -5.36 -4.38 -6.62
C LYS A 17 -4.72 -4.60 -7.98
N SER A 18 -4.04 -3.59 -8.54
CA SER A 18 -3.31 -3.73 -9.80
C SER A 18 -2.14 -4.73 -9.71
N GLU A 19 -1.63 -4.92 -8.50
CA GLU A 19 -0.56 -5.86 -8.18
C GLU A 19 -1.05 -7.26 -7.77
N ALA A 20 -2.31 -7.56 -8.07
CA ALA A 20 -2.98 -8.81 -7.77
C ALA A 20 -3.12 -9.12 -6.27
N TYR A 21 -3.09 -8.10 -5.40
CA TYR A 21 -3.50 -8.25 -4.02
C TYR A 21 -5.03 -8.28 -3.94
N HIS A 22 -5.56 -9.13 -3.06
CA HIS A 22 -7.00 -9.34 -2.91
C HIS A 22 -7.49 -8.81 -1.56
N LEU A 23 -8.48 -7.92 -1.57
CA LEU A 23 -9.19 -7.55 -0.35
C LEU A 23 -9.95 -8.77 0.19
N THR A 24 -9.66 -9.20 1.41
CA THR A 24 -10.26 -10.42 1.99
C THR A 24 -11.23 -10.13 3.13
N TYR A 25 -10.80 -9.39 4.15
CA TYR A 25 -11.59 -9.09 5.33
C TYR A 25 -11.18 -7.76 5.97
N ARG A 26 -11.94 -7.34 6.98
CA ARG A 26 -11.64 -6.16 7.80
C ARG A 26 -11.19 -6.58 9.19
N GLN A 27 -10.15 -5.92 9.70
CA GLN A 27 -9.66 -6.10 11.06
C GLN A 27 -9.60 -4.75 11.77
N GLY A 28 -10.58 -4.51 12.65
CA GLY A 28 -10.72 -3.22 13.32
C GLY A 28 -10.93 -2.09 12.30
N SER A 29 -10.00 -1.14 12.28
CA SER A 29 -10.03 0.02 11.38
C SER A 29 -9.24 -0.17 10.08
N ASN A 30 -8.86 -1.41 9.75
CA ASN A 30 -8.04 -1.74 8.58
C ASN A 30 -8.73 -2.73 7.64
N ASP A 31 -8.51 -2.55 6.34
CA ASP A 31 -8.79 -3.52 5.28
C ASP A 31 -7.55 -4.41 5.09
N ALA A 32 -7.74 -5.73 5.02
CA ALA A 32 -6.68 -6.71 4.79
C ALA A 32 -6.56 -7.09 3.31
N TYR A 33 -5.39 -6.85 2.72
CA TYR A 33 -5.04 -7.15 1.33
C TYR A 33 -4.06 -8.33 1.27
N TYR A 34 -4.54 -9.48 0.81
CA TYR A 34 -3.76 -10.70 0.65
C TYR A 34 -2.88 -10.66 -0.59
N ASN A 35 -1.57 -10.92 -0.43
CA ASN A 35 -0.68 -11.21 -1.55
C ASN A 35 -0.61 -12.72 -1.81
N PRO A 36 -1.11 -13.23 -2.96
CA PRO A 36 -1.06 -14.66 -3.26
C PRO A 36 0.34 -15.22 -3.48
N ARG A 37 1.34 -14.38 -3.79
CA ARG A 37 2.72 -14.81 -4.10
C ARG A 37 3.48 -15.25 -2.85
N ASN A 38 3.37 -14.49 -1.76
CA ASN A 38 4.05 -14.79 -0.47
C ASN A 38 3.09 -15.20 0.66
N ARG A 39 1.78 -15.23 0.37
CA ARG A 39 0.70 -15.62 1.30
C ARG A 39 0.61 -14.76 2.57
N GLN A 40 1.01 -13.50 2.50
CA GLN A 40 0.94 -12.53 3.59
C GLN A 40 -0.14 -11.47 3.34
N TYR A 41 -0.38 -10.61 4.33
CA TYR A 41 -1.39 -9.55 4.27
C TYR A 41 -0.80 -8.16 4.51
N ILE A 42 -1.19 -7.19 3.69
CA ILE A 42 -1.03 -5.75 3.98
C ILE A 42 -2.31 -5.25 4.63
N PHE A 43 -2.20 -4.57 5.76
CA PHE A 43 -3.34 -3.95 6.44
C PHE A 43 -3.35 -2.45 6.18
N ILE A 44 -4.29 -1.96 5.38
CA ILE A 44 -4.38 -0.52 5.09
C ILE A 44 -5.55 0.10 5.87
N PRO A 45 -5.42 1.35 6.39
CA PRO A 45 -6.53 2.02 7.07
C PRO A 45 -7.78 2.15 6.18
N ILE A 46 -8.98 1.98 6.74
CA ILE A 46 -10.25 2.06 5.98
C ILE A 46 -10.61 3.50 5.56
N PHE A 47 -10.06 4.51 6.25
CA PHE A 47 -10.38 5.91 6.00
C PHE A 47 -9.85 6.36 4.63
N HIS A 48 -10.65 6.16 3.57
CA HIS A 48 -10.23 6.41 2.19
C HIS A 48 -9.84 7.88 1.90
N GLU A 49 -10.36 8.82 2.70
CA GLU A 49 -10.01 10.25 2.66
C GLU A 49 -8.73 10.58 3.44
N ARG A 50 -8.21 9.63 4.24
CA ARG A 50 -6.94 9.82 4.94
C ARG A 50 -5.82 9.90 3.91
N LEU A 51 -4.96 10.88 4.15
CA LEU A 51 -3.72 11.08 3.45
C LEU A 51 -2.59 10.38 4.20
N LEU A 52 -1.72 9.71 3.45
CA LEU A 52 -0.57 8.97 3.92
C LEU A 52 0.71 9.65 3.42
N SER A 53 1.66 9.85 4.31
CA SER A 53 3.02 10.26 3.95
C SER A 53 3.77 9.09 3.30
N LYS A 54 4.93 9.41 2.72
CA LYS A 54 5.87 8.39 2.22
C LYS A 54 6.27 7.41 3.33
N GLU A 55 6.58 7.92 4.50
CA GLU A 55 7.05 7.16 5.66
C GLU A 55 5.97 6.17 6.12
N GLU A 56 4.71 6.62 6.19
CA GLU A 56 3.58 5.75 6.55
C GLU A 56 3.40 4.62 5.54
N ILE A 57 3.54 4.88 4.23
CA ILE A 57 3.42 3.84 3.21
C ILE A 57 4.57 2.84 3.30
N ILE A 58 5.81 3.30 3.51
CA ILE A 58 6.97 2.43 3.68
C ILE A 58 6.81 1.58 4.96
N GLU A 59 6.28 2.16 6.04
CA GLU A 59 5.98 1.44 7.28
C GLU A 59 4.96 0.33 7.04
N LEU A 60 3.85 0.60 6.33
CA LEU A 60 2.86 -0.41 5.96
C LEU A 60 3.50 -1.58 5.18
N PHE A 61 4.40 -1.29 4.24
CA PHE A 61 5.12 -2.32 3.49
C PHE A 61 6.08 -3.11 4.39
N THR A 62 6.77 -2.43 5.29
CA THR A 62 7.71 -3.04 6.24
C THR A 62 7.00 -3.99 7.22
N GLU A 63 5.87 -3.57 7.80
CA GLU A 63 5.13 -4.35 8.79
C GLU A 63 4.44 -5.57 8.20
N SER A 64 3.91 -5.45 6.98
CA SER A 64 3.08 -6.48 6.36
C SER A 64 3.85 -7.75 5.96
N LYS A 65 5.16 -7.64 5.71
CA LYS A 65 5.98 -8.66 5.00
C LYS A 65 5.35 -9.18 3.71
N ALA A 66 4.37 -8.46 3.17
CA ALA A 66 3.53 -8.92 2.08
C ALA A 66 3.95 -8.35 0.74
N THR A 67 5.06 -7.62 0.68
CA THR A 67 5.67 -7.14 -0.56
C THR A 67 6.66 -8.17 -1.12
N ASP A 68 6.80 -8.21 -2.44
CA ASP A 68 7.81 -9.06 -3.11
C ASP A 68 9.17 -8.37 -3.20
N LEU A 69 9.16 -7.03 -3.11
CA LEU A 69 10.34 -6.18 -3.10
C LEU A 69 10.61 -5.65 -1.68
N PRO A 70 11.85 -5.21 -1.40
CA PRO A 70 12.14 -4.36 -0.26
C PRO A 70 11.16 -3.17 -0.17
N PRO A 71 10.73 -2.75 1.03
CA PRO A 71 9.71 -1.72 1.22
C PRO A 71 9.92 -0.43 0.43
N GLU A 72 11.16 0.04 0.33
CA GLU A 72 11.52 1.26 -0.40
C GLU A 72 11.36 1.09 -1.92
N LEU A 73 11.69 -0.10 -2.44
CA LEU A 73 11.50 -0.41 -3.85
C LEU A 73 10.02 -0.61 -4.18
N GLU A 74 9.25 -1.19 -3.27
CA GLU A 74 7.79 -1.27 -3.40
C GLU A 74 7.15 0.13 -3.41
N TYR A 75 7.64 1.06 -2.57
CA TYR A 75 7.21 2.46 -2.61
C TYR A 75 7.51 3.11 -3.96
N HIS A 76 8.71 2.92 -4.51
CA HIS A 76 9.01 3.46 -5.84
C HIS A 76 8.09 2.90 -6.92
N ARG A 77 7.81 1.60 -6.87
CA ARG A 77 6.85 0.96 -7.79
C ARG A 77 5.45 1.55 -7.65
N PHE A 78 4.99 1.79 -6.43
CA PHE A 78 3.74 2.51 -6.16
C PHE A 78 3.74 3.93 -6.77
N THR A 79 4.81 4.71 -6.59
CA THR A 79 4.88 6.06 -7.18
C THR A 79 4.88 6.03 -8.71
N LEU A 80 5.55 5.06 -9.33
CA LEU A 80 5.53 4.87 -10.78
C LEU A 80 4.13 4.52 -11.29
N TYR A 81 3.38 3.68 -10.56
CA TYR A 81 1.99 3.35 -10.88
C TYR A 81 1.11 4.61 -10.95
N LEU A 82 1.31 5.57 -10.04
CA LEU A 82 0.56 6.82 -10.02
C LEU A 82 0.93 7.78 -11.16
N HIS A 83 2.18 7.79 -11.60
CA HIS A 83 2.64 8.64 -12.71
C HIS A 83 2.31 8.08 -14.09
N ALA A 84 2.16 6.76 -14.21
CA ALA A 84 1.84 6.08 -15.45
C ALA A 84 0.34 6.12 -15.82
N ARG A 85 -0.50 6.74 -14.98
CA ARG A 85 -1.95 6.83 -15.14
C ARG A 85 -2.44 8.25 -15.31
#